data_AF-A0A7S1GY66-F1
#
_entry.id   AF-A0A7S1GY66-F1
#
_cell.length_a   1.000
_cell.length_b   1.000
_cell.length_c   1.000
_cell.angle_alpha   90.00
_cell.angle_beta   90.00
_cell.angle_gamma   90.00
#
_symmetry.space_group_name_H-M   'P 1'
#
loop_
_entity.id
_entity.type
_entity.pdbx_description
1 polymer ?
#
loop_
_entity_poly.entity_id
_entity_poly.type
_entity_poly.pdbx_seq_one_letter_code
_entity_poly.pdbx_strand_id
1 'polypeptide(L)'
;LDTRIGKIVSSVAECGRIDCKELWESLEFYLRFRKRLRTGTIVDLACGHGLVGILFAALEQRVERVVFVDRARPASHEALIDAVSAEGCAPWVRGKSTFVAESLGV
;
A
#
# COMPACT_ATOMS: atom_id res chain seq x y z
N LEU A 1 -4.33 12.29 13.56
CA LEU A 1 -4.38 11.21 12.56
C LEU A 1 -5.26 10.10 13.13
N ASP A 2 -6.07 9.44 12.31
CA ASP A 2 -6.81 8.23 12.73
C ASP A 2 -5.85 7.24 13.42
N THR A 3 -6.30 6.63 14.51
CA THR A 3 -5.53 5.63 15.27
C THR A 3 -4.88 4.55 14.40
N ARG A 4 -5.54 4.11 13.32
CA ARG A 4 -4.99 3.09 12.42
C ARG A 4 -3.94 3.64 11.46
N ILE A 5 -4.14 4.86 10.96
CA ILE A 5 -3.14 5.54 10.12
C ILE A 5 -1.84 5.74 10.91
N GLY A 6 -1.94 6.15 12.18
CA GLY A 6 -0.77 6.28 13.06
C GLY A 6 0.02 4.98 13.17
N LYS A 7 -0.66 3.85 13.38
CA LYS A 7 -0.01 2.52 13.45
C LYS A 7 0.68 2.12 12.15
N ILE A 8 0.04 2.36 11.00
CA ILE A 8 0.65 2.08 9.69
C ILE A 8 1.89 2.96 9.49
N VAL A 9 1.81 4.25 9.79
CA VAL A 9 2.93 5.19 9.66
C VAL A 9 4.10 4.74 10.55
N SER A 10 3.87 4.40 11.81
CA SER A 10 4.92 3.88 12.71
C SER A 10 5.53 2.58 12.18
N SER A 11 4.69 1.62 11.79
CA SER A 11 5.14 0.32 11.28
C SER A 11 5.97 0.44 10.00
N VAL A 12 5.57 1.32 9.07
CA VAL A 12 6.31 1.58 7.84
C VAL A 12 7.62 2.34 8.12
N ALA A 13 7.61 3.30 9.04
CA ALA A 13 8.82 4.01 9.44
C ALA A 13 9.85 3.07 10.10
N GLU A 14 9.40 2.16 10.98
CA GLU A 14 10.24 1.14 11.61
C GLU A 14 10.76 0.10 10.62
N CYS A 15 9.99 -0.21 9.56
CA CYS A 15 10.42 -1.09 8.47
C CYS A 15 11.69 -0.58 7.76
N GLY A 16 11.88 0.73 7.68
CA GLY A 16 13.10 1.35 7.14
C GLY A 16 13.35 1.09 5.65
N ARG A 17 12.30 0.75 4.88
CA ARG A 17 12.40 0.41 3.44
C ARG A 17 12.04 1.54 2.49
N ILE A 18 11.50 2.62 3.03
CA ILE A 18 11.16 3.84 2.30
C ILE A 18 11.59 5.05 3.13
N ASP A 19 11.87 6.15 2.46
CA ASP A 19 12.20 7.39 3.17
C ASP A 19 10.95 8.12 3.69
N CYS A 20 11.19 9.14 4.51
CA CYS A 20 10.13 9.95 5.10
C CYS A 20 9.31 10.69 4.04
N LYS A 21 9.95 11.17 2.97
CA LYS A 21 9.29 11.92 1.90
C LYS A 21 8.30 11.03 1.14
N GLU A 22 8.74 9.83 0.75
CA GLU A 22 7.91 8.84 0.06
C GLU A 22 6.69 8.42 0.89
N LEU A 23 6.87 8.24 2.20
CA LEU A 23 5.78 7.94 3.13
C LEU A 23 4.74 9.06 3.16
N TRP A 24 5.18 10.32 3.30
CA TRP A 24 4.27 11.46 3.35
C TRP A 24 3.56 11.70 2.02
N GLU A 25 4.26 11.59 0.88
CA GLU A 25 3.69 11.72 -0.46
C GLU A 25 2.62 10.63 -0.71
N SER A 26 2.89 9.39 -0.31
CA SER A 26 1.94 8.28 -0.43
C SER A 26 0.70 8.50 0.44
N LEU A 27 0.89 8.96 1.68
CA LEU A 27 -0.22 9.26 2.59
C LEU A 27 -1.07 10.43 2.08
N GLU A 28 -0.44 11.48 1.58
CA GLU A 28 -1.13 12.62 0.98
C GLU A 28 -1.98 12.17 -0.22
N PHE A 29 -1.40 11.38 -1.12
CA PHE A 29 -2.11 10.83 -2.27
C PHE A 29 -3.34 10.03 -1.82
N TYR A 30 -3.16 9.08 -0.90
CA TYR A 30 -4.26 8.30 -0.34
C TYR A 30 -5.37 9.19 0.25
N LEU A 31 -5.02 10.16 1.09
CA LEU A 31 -5.99 11.05 1.74
C LEU A 31 -6.77 11.90 0.72
N ARG A 32 -6.10 12.36 -0.36
CA ARG A 32 -6.72 13.15 -1.43
C ARG A 32 -7.66 12.31 -2.31
N PHE A 33 -7.33 11.05 -2.58
CA PHE A 33 -8.06 10.23 -3.56
C PHE A 33 -9.02 9.19 -2.97
N ARG A 34 -8.88 8.80 -1.69
CA ARG A 34 -9.71 7.74 -1.09
C ARG A 34 -11.22 7.93 -1.23
N LYS A 35 -11.70 9.17 -1.17
CA LYS A 35 -13.14 9.46 -1.31
C LYS A 35 -13.64 9.33 -2.75
N ARG A 36 -12.75 9.41 -3.75
CA ARG A 36 -13.04 9.30 -5.18
C ARG A 36 -12.97 7.84 -5.65
N LEU A 37 -12.08 7.05 -5.05
CA LEU A 37 -11.86 5.65 -5.39
C LEU A 37 -12.66 4.73 -4.46
N ARG A 38 -13.96 4.61 -4.70
CA ARG A 38 -14.88 3.73 -3.95
C ARG A 38 -15.20 2.45 -4.72
N THR A 39 -14.15 1.70 -5.05
CA THR A 39 -14.19 0.48 -5.87
C THR A 39 -13.76 -0.74 -5.07
N GLY A 40 -14.21 -1.92 -5.51
CA GLY A 40 -13.79 -3.21 -4.96
C GLY A 40 -12.35 -3.59 -5.31
N THR A 41 -11.84 -3.09 -6.45
CA THR A 41 -10.49 -3.42 -6.94
C THR A 41 -9.72 -2.14 -7.24
N ILE A 42 -8.49 -2.08 -6.73
CA ILE A 42 -7.49 -1.05 -7.06
C ILE A 42 -6.38 -1.71 -7.86
N VAL A 43 -5.95 -1.06 -8.93
CA VAL A 43 -4.74 -1.44 -9.67
C VAL A 43 -3.74 -0.30 -9.48
N ASP A 44 -2.62 -0.61 -8.83
CA ASP A 44 -1.51 0.31 -8.58
C ASP A 44 -0.46 0.08 -9.67
N LEU A 45 -0.42 0.99 -10.65
CA LEU A 45 0.42 0.89 -11.85
C LEU A 45 1.75 1.59 -11.63
N ALA A 46 2.85 0.97 -12.07
CA ALA A 46 4.21 1.42 -11.78
C ALA A 46 4.38 1.64 -10.26
N CYS A 47 3.90 0.66 -9.50
CA CYS A 47 3.68 0.80 -8.06
C CYS A 47 4.97 0.94 -7.26
N GLY A 48 6.13 0.59 -7.84
CA GLY A 48 7.40 0.47 -7.14
C GLY A 48 7.23 -0.43 -5.91
N HIS A 49 7.35 0.16 -4.74
CA HIS A 49 7.20 -0.51 -3.45
C HIS A 49 5.72 -0.82 -3.11
N GLY A 50 4.77 -0.11 -3.72
CA GLY A 50 3.33 -0.35 -3.59
C GLY A 50 2.68 0.32 -2.37
N LEU A 51 3.30 1.32 -1.74
CA LEU A 51 2.76 1.89 -0.50
C LEU A 51 1.35 2.48 -0.69
N VAL A 52 1.06 3.14 -1.81
CA VAL A 52 -0.28 3.70 -2.09
C VAL A 52 -1.33 2.60 -2.14
N GLY A 53 -1.13 1.54 -2.95
CA GLY A 53 -2.04 0.41 -2.98
C GLY A 53 -2.18 -0.29 -1.61
N ILE A 54 -1.09 -0.41 -0.84
CA ILE A 54 -1.11 -0.95 0.52
C ILE A 54 -2.02 -0.11 1.44
N LEU A 55 -1.94 1.22 1.36
CA LEU A 55 -2.81 2.12 2.13
C LEU A 55 -4.30 1.92 1.78
N PHE A 56 -4.62 1.72 0.50
CA PHE A 56 -5.97 1.39 0.06
C PHE A 56 -6.45 0.04 0.62
N ALA A 57 -5.64 -1.02 0.51
CA ALA A 57 -5.96 -2.33 1.09
C ALA A 57 -6.20 -2.25 2.62
N ALA A 58 -5.38 -1.46 3.31
CA ALA A 58 -5.39 -1.35 4.76
C ALA A 58 -6.58 -0.54 5.28
N LEU A 59 -6.90 0.59 4.64
CA LEU A 59 -7.76 1.61 5.23
C LEU A 59 -9.12 1.77 4.53
N GLU A 60 -9.25 1.35 3.26
CA GLU A 60 -10.52 1.45 2.54
C GLU A 60 -11.27 0.12 2.59
N GLN A 61 -12.37 0.06 3.36
CA GLN A 61 -13.10 -1.17 3.63
C GLN A 61 -13.70 -1.80 2.36
N ARG A 62 -14.09 -0.97 1.39
CA ARG A 62 -14.64 -1.44 0.11
C ARG A 62 -13.62 -2.11 -0.78
N VAL A 63 -12.33 -1.84 -0.58
CA VAL A 63 -11.27 -2.46 -1.39
C VAL A 63 -11.12 -3.90 -0.93
N GLU A 64 -11.48 -4.82 -1.81
CA GLU A 64 -11.38 -6.27 -1.64
C GLU A 64 -10.09 -6.82 -2.25
N ARG A 65 -9.55 -6.13 -3.27
CA ARG A 65 -8.35 -6.53 -3.98
C ARG A 65 -7.50 -5.33 -4.39
N VAL A 66 -6.19 -5.47 -4.24
CA VAL A 66 -5.17 -4.56 -4.77
C VAL A 66 -4.22 -5.35 -5.64
N VAL A 67 -4.08 -4.93 -6.89
CA VAL A 67 -3.12 -5.49 -7.84
C VAL A 67 -1.99 -4.49 -8.03
N PHE A 68 -0.79 -4.88 -7.63
CA PHE A 68 0.44 -4.13 -7.80
C PHE A 68 1.07 -4.54 -9.13
N VAL A 69 1.33 -3.59 -10.02
CA VAL A 69 1.92 -3.85 -11.34
C VAL A 69 3.19 -3.04 -11.48
N ASP A 70 4.31 -3.72 -11.65
CA ASP A 70 5.60 -3.13 -12.00
C ASP A 70 6.46 -4.13 -12.78
N ARG A 71 7.54 -3.68 -13.39
CA ARG A 71 8.45 -4.51 -14.21
C ARG A 71 9.12 -5.62 -13.39
N ALA A 72 9.36 -5.38 -12.11
CA ALA A 72 9.95 -6.33 -11.18
C ALA A 72 9.44 -6.06 -9.78
N ARG A 73 9.31 -7.11 -8.95
CA ARG A 73 8.93 -6.98 -7.53
C ARG A 73 10.15 -6.57 -6.71
N PRO A 74 10.18 -5.35 -6.12
CA PRO A 74 11.27 -4.96 -5.22
C PRO A 74 11.21 -5.75 -3.91
N ALA A 75 12.36 -6.06 -3.30
CA ALA A 75 12.39 -6.73 -1.99
C ALA A 75 11.68 -5.92 -0.88
N SER A 76 11.69 -4.59 -1.02
CA SER A 76 10.97 -3.66 -0.16
C SER A 76 9.45 -3.81 -0.25
N HIS A 77 8.89 -4.32 -1.35
CA HIS A 77 7.46 -4.57 -1.47
C HIS A 77 6.97 -5.58 -0.44
N GLU A 78 7.63 -6.75 -0.37
CA GLU A 78 7.26 -7.79 0.61
C GLU A 78 7.46 -7.29 2.05
N ALA A 79 8.55 -6.58 2.31
CA ALA A 79 8.82 -6.04 3.64
C ALA A 79 7.76 -5.03 4.10
N LEU A 80 7.21 -4.21 3.19
CA LEU A 80 6.11 -3.30 3.49
C LEU A 80 4.78 -4.05 3.69
N ILE A 81 4.50 -5.06 2.86
CA ILE A 81 3.32 -5.92 3.05
C ILE A 81 3.38 -6.58 4.44
N ASP A 82 4.53 -7.13 4.83
CA ASP A 82 4.72 -7.75 6.15
C ASP A 82 4.55 -6.76 7.29
N ALA A 83 5.20 -5.60 7.20
CA ALA A 83 5.09 -4.55 8.22
C ALA A 83 3.62 -4.16 8.46
N VAL A 84 2.90 -3.83 7.38
CA VAL A 84 1.51 -3.37 7.49
C VAL A 84 0.55 -4.52 7.83
N SER A 85 0.84 -5.75 7.41
CA SER A 85 0.02 -6.93 7.74
C SER A 85 0.30 -7.50 9.13
N ALA A 86 1.18 -6.89 9.92
CA ALA A 86 1.44 -7.30 11.29
C ALA A 86 0.16 -7.22 12.16
N GLU A 87 0.11 -8.09 13.17
CA GLU A 87 -0.98 -8.11 14.14
C GLU A 87 -1.17 -6.73 14.81
N GLY A 88 -2.42 -6.31 14.97
CA GLY A 88 -2.73 -5.01 15.55
C GLY A 88 -2.58 -3.80 14.61
N CYS A 89 -2.06 -3.99 13.39
CA CYS A 89 -1.96 -2.98 12.33
C CYS A 89 -3.10 -3.14 11.30
N ALA A 90 -2.88 -3.94 10.24
CA ALA A 90 -3.89 -4.29 9.24
C ALA A 90 -3.68 -5.72 8.66
N PRO A 91 -3.96 -6.79 9.44
CA PRO A 91 -3.65 -8.18 9.03
C PRO A 91 -4.26 -8.67 7.72
N TRP A 92 -5.35 -8.04 7.27
CA TRP A 92 -6.02 -8.39 6.02
C TRP A 92 -5.27 -7.94 4.76
N VAL A 93 -4.29 -7.04 4.87
CA VAL A 93 -3.60 -6.45 3.72
C VAL A 93 -2.98 -7.52 2.83
N ARG A 94 -2.24 -8.47 3.41
CA ARG A 94 -1.64 -9.59 2.66
C ARG A 94 -2.69 -10.39 1.87
N GLY A 95 -3.86 -10.65 2.45
CA GLY A 95 -4.95 -11.38 1.77
C GLY A 95 -5.61 -10.61 0.62
N LYS A 96 -5.51 -9.28 0.61
CA LYS A 96 -6.03 -8.41 -0.46
C LYS A 96 -5.00 -8.16 -1.57
N SER A 97 -3.74 -8.56 -1.39
CA SER A 97 -2.61 -8.06 -2.17
C SER A 97 -2.11 -9.08 -3.18
N THR A 98 -1.91 -8.65 -4.43
CA THR A 98 -1.31 -9.48 -5.48
C THR A 98 -0.35 -8.63 -6.31
N PHE A 99 0.85 -9.14 -6.58
CA PHE A 99 1.83 -8.43 -7.39
C PHE A 99 2.05 -9.16 -8.72
N VAL A 100 1.97 -8.40 -9.80
CA VAL A 100 2.16 -8.84 -11.19
C VAL A 100 3.40 -8.15 -11.75
N ALA A 101 4.38 -8.96 -12.17
CA ALA A 101 5.59 -8.46 -12.82
C ALA A 101 5.34 -8.29 -14.32
N GLU A 102 4.98 -7.08 -14.75
CA GLU A 102 4.61 -6.77 -16.14
C GLU A 102 5.01 -5.34 -16.53
N SER A 103 5.35 -5.12 -17.80
CA SER A 103 5.64 -3.79 -18.35
C SER A 103 4.38 -3.22 -19.00
N LEU A 104 4.08 -1.95 -18.75
CA LEU A 104 2.86 -1.28 -19.22
C LEU A 104 2.86 -0.93 -20.73
N GLY A 105 3.83 -1.42 -21.49
CA GLY A 105 3.90 -1.25 -22.96
C GLY A 105 4.05 0.21 -23.43
N VAL A 106 4.39 1.13 -22.53
CA VAL A 106 4.71 2.54 -22.82
C VAL A 106 6.20 2.76 -23.02
#